data_AF-A0A158PB53-F1
#
_entry.id   AF-A0A158PB53-F1
#
_cell.length_a   1.000
_cell.length_b   1.000
_cell.length_c   1.000
_cell.angle_alpha   90.00
_cell.angle_beta   90.00
_cell.angle_gamma   90.00
#
_symmetry.space_group_name_H-M   'P 1'
#
loop_
_entity.id
_entity.type
_entity.pdbx_description
1 polymer ?
#
loop_
_entity_poly.entity_id
_entity_poly.type
_entity_poly.pdbx_seq_one_letter_code
_entity_poly.pdbx_strand_id
1 'polypeptide(L)'
;MKTLSFSTVHLIVWDNVRLICALLQSLLRYQNIWPIQVNLKPFSLGTIMRSSGNKPPGLLPSKSLYMLKDLQRNNDFWKMELSPPEDFMKWIKTETSDNAMKLLLVIQKEQPQELETTSREFWKRIWMEGKPIFRREDFEKVVSMLYIWKTPWIVVHKDGEEHAFFGSDRLHLIGHLIGHEFSGGLTQFAKL
;
A
#
# COMPACT_ATOMS: atom_id res chain seq x y z
N MET A 1 -34.84 -5.73 -11.96
CA MET A 1 -33.42 -5.77 -11.57
C MET A 1 -33.31 -5.37 -10.11
N LYS A 2 -32.80 -6.25 -9.23
CA LYS A 2 -32.43 -5.84 -7.87
C LYS A 2 -31.12 -5.07 -7.97
N THR A 3 -31.10 -3.82 -7.58
CA THR A 3 -29.86 -3.05 -7.36
C THR A 3 -29.02 -3.83 -6.34
N LEU A 4 -27.82 -4.24 -6.73
CA LEU A 4 -26.83 -4.77 -5.80
C LEU A 4 -26.46 -3.63 -4.84
N SER A 5 -27.04 -3.64 -3.64
CA SER A 5 -26.68 -2.71 -2.58
C SER A 5 -25.36 -3.16 -2.00
N PHE A 6 -24.30 -2.39 -2.24
CA PHE A 6 -23.01 -2.60 -1.61
C PHE A 6 -23.01 -1.99 -0.21
N SER A 7 -22.53 -2.76 0.77
CA SER A 7 -22.28 -2.24 2.11
C SER A 7 -20.87 -1.66 2.18
N THR A 8 -20.71 -0.41 2.59
CA THR A 8 -19.38 0.20 2.75
C THR A 8 -18.78 -0.21 4.10
N VAL A 9 -17.60 -0.83 4.07
CA VAL A 9 -16.82 -1.16 5.27
C VAL A 9 -15.66 -0.17 5.37
N HIS A 10 -15.66 0.65 6.42
CA HIS A 10 -14.56 1.56 6.69
C HIS A 10 -13.50 0.85 7.53
N LEU A 11 -12.35 0.59 6.92
CA LEU A 11 -11.18 0.13 7.66
C LEU A 11 -10.36 1.33 8.08
N ILE A 12 -10.35 1.61 9.38
CA ILE A 12 -9.44 2.58 9.98
C ILE A 12 -8.05 1.96 9.93
N VAL A 13 -7.20 2.55 9.10
CA VAL A 13 -5.82 2.14 8.86
C VAL A 13 -4.95 2.82 9.90
N TRP A 14 -4.28 2.01 10.71
CA TRP A 14 -3.31 2.48 11.69
C TRP A 14 -1.93 1.91 11.38
N ASP A 15 -0.96 2.64 11.86
CA ASP A 15 0.44 2.57 11.53
C ASP A 15 1.27 1.62 12.41
N ASN A 16 0.79 1.27 13.60
CA ASN A 16 1.55 0.49 14.58
C ASN A 16 0.89 -0.82 15.06
N VAL A 17 -0.16 -1.29 14.39
CA VAL A 17 -0.91 -2.48 14.85
C VAL A 17 -0.85 -3.61 13.85
N ARG A 18 -0.12 -4.66 14.22
CA ARG A 18 0.00 -5.95 13.51
C ARG A 18 -1.32 -6.55 13.03
N LEU A 19 -2.36 -6.45 13.85
CA LEU A 19 -3.68 -6.99 13.56
C LEU A 19 -4.37 -6.30 12.37
N ILE A 20 -3.94 -5.09 12.02
CA ILE A 20 -4.61 -4.27 11.00
C ILE A 20 -4.10 -4.60 9.61
N CYS A 21 -2.85 -5.05 9.46
CA CYS A 21 -2.39 -5.63 8.21
C CYS A 21 -3.16 -6.92 7.91
N ALA A 22 -3.29 -7.83 8.89
CA ALA A 22 -4.09 -9.05 8.72
C ALA A 22 -5.57 -8.74 8.45
N LEU A 23 -6.14 -7.74 9.12
CA LEU A 23 -7.50 -7.27 8.88
C LEU A 23 -7.70 -6.63 7.51
N LEU A 24 -6.76 -5.79 7.03
CA LEU A 24 -6.80 -5.26 5.67
C LEU A 24 -6.87 -6.40 4.67
N GLN A 25 -5.88 -7.30 4.74
CA GLN A 25 -5.75 -8.36 3.76
C GLN A 25 -6.96 -9.30 3.78
N SER A 26 -7.50 -9.62 4.96
CA SER A 26 -8.72 -10.41 5.06
C SER A 26 -9.92 -9.68 4.46
N LEU A 27 -10.17 -8.41 4.81
CA LEU A 27 -11.28 -7.63 4.25
C LEU A 27 -11.20 -7.49 2.72
N LEU A 28 -10.00 -7.27 2.17
CA LEU A 28 -9.80 -7.24 0.72
C LEU A 28 -10.04 -8.60 0.05
N ARG A 29 -9.72 -9.72 0.71
CA ARG A 29 -10.10 -11.05 0.22
C ARG A 29 -11.61 -11.24 0.26
N TYR A 30 -12.26 -10.82 1.36
CA TYR A 30 -13.71 -10.92 1.52
C TYR A 30 -14.47 -10.01 0.56
N GLN A 31 -13.91 -8.89 0.12
CA GLN A 31 -14.51 -8.04 -0.92
C GLN A 31 -14.78 -8.78 -2.24
N ASN A 32 -14.10 -9.90 -2.51
CA ASN A 32 -14.36 -10.73 -3.69
C ASN A 32 -15.61 -11.62 -3.56
N ILE A 33 -16.09 -11.88 -2.35
CA ILE A 33 -17.19 -12.82 -2.08
C ILE A 33 -18.35 -12.19 -1.30
N TRP A 34 -18.11 -11.07 -0.64
CA TRP A 34 -19.11 -10.28 0.06
C TRP A 34 -19.42 -9.02 -0.75
N PRO A 35 -20.69 -8.57 -0.78
CA PRO A 35 -21.09 -7.33 -1.46
C PRO A 35 -20.67 -6.12 -0.63
N ILE A 36 -19.37 -6.00 -0.35
CA ILE A 36 -18.79 -4.90 0.43
C ILE A 36 -17.85 -4.07 -0.44
N GLN A 37 -17.72 -2.80 -0.09
CA GLN A 37 -16.62 -1.96 -0.58
C GLN A 37 -15.75 -1.59 0.62
N VAL A 38 -14.48 -2.00 0.59
CA VAL A 38 -13.52 -1.62 1.64
C VAL A 38 -13.01 -0.22 1.35
N ASN A 39 -13.25 0.69 2.28
CA ASN A 39 -12.77 2.07 2.21
C ASN A 39 -11.73 2.33 3.30
N LEU A 40 -10.48 2.53 2.87
CA LEU A 40 -9.36 2.76 3.80
C LEU A 40 -9.37 4.18 4.33
N LYS A 41 -9.19 4.33 5.64
CA LYS A 41 -9.09 5.63 6.29
C LYS A 41 -7.79 5.71 7.10
N PRO A 42 -6.74 6.39 6.61
CA PRO A 42 -5.52 6.59 7.37
C PRO A 42 -5.76 7.44 8.62
N PHE A 43 -5.28 7.00 9.78
CA PHE A 43 -5.40 7.70 11.06
C PHE A 43 -4.15 7.55 11.94
N SER A 44 -3.91 8.50 12.83
CA SER A 44 -2.80 8.50 13.78
C SER A 44 -3.15 7.76 15.08
N LEU A 45 -2.55 6.59 15.31
CA LEU A 45 -2.77 5.85 16.56
C LEU A 45 -2.14 6.57 17.74
N GLY A 46 -0.90 7.04 17.56
CA GLY A 46 -0.20 7.77 18.60
C GLY A 46 -1.00 8.98 19.11
N THR A 47 -1.65 9.73 18.21
CA THR A 47 -2.48 10.87 18.59
C THR A 47 -3.73 10.45 19.36
N ILE A 48 -4.43 9.41 18.91
CA ILE A 48 -5.66 8.92 19.59
C ILE A 48 -5.33 8.35 20.97
N MET A 49 -4.21 7.64 21.11
CA MET A 49 -3.78 7.12 22.41
C MET A 49 -3.42 8.25 23.39
N ARG A 50 -2.69 9.28 22.92
CA ARG A 50 -2.38 10.46 23.74
C ARG A 50 -3.63 11.22 24.17
N SER A 51 -4.58 11.46 23.25
CA SER A 51 -5.79 12.22 23.56
C SER A 51 -6.77 11.47 24.46
N SER A 52 -6.82 10.14 24.37
CA SER A 52 -7.67 9.29 25.22
C SER A 52 -7.03 8.91 26.56
N GLY A 53 -5.74 9.18 26.76
CA GLY A 53 -4.98 8.70 27.91
C GLY A 53 -4.69 7.19 27.90
N ASN A 54 -4.98 6.50 26.78
CA ASN A 54 -4.75 5.07 26.66
C ASN A 54 -3.27 4.76 26.38
N LYS A 55 -2.77 3.65 26.94
CA LYS A 55 -1.37 3.24 26.82
C LYS A 55 -1.24 2.01 25.90
N PRO A 56 -0.12 1.86 25.16
CA PRO A 56 0.07 0.72 24.27
C PRO A 56 -0.03 -0.60 25.04
N PRO A 57 -0.79 -1.60 24.54
CA PRO A 57 -0.96 -2.87 25.23
C PRO A 57 0.36 -3.63 25.42
N GLY A 58 1.31 -3.43 24.49
CA GLY A 58 2.65 -4.01 24.55
C GLY A 58 3.55 -3.50 25.68
N LEU A 59 3.11 -2.50 26.47
CA LEU A 59 3.82 -2.09 27.68
C LEU A 59 3.61 -3.08 28.84
N LEU A 60 2.56 -3.90 28.81
CA LEU A 60 2.30 -4.92 29.83
C LEU A 60 2.83 -6.28 29.35
N PRO A 61 3.82 -6.89 30.02
CA PRO A 61 4.50 -8.10 29.52
C PRO A 61 3.58 -9.27 29.16
N SER A 62 2.54 -9.51 29.96
CA SER A 62 1.56 -10.58 29.70
C SER A 62 0.77 -10.35 28.40
N LYS A 63 0.40 -9.09 28.12
CA LYS A 63 -0.26 -8.71 26.87
C LYS A 63 0.71 -8.79 25.69
N SER A 64 1.97 -8.41 25.86
CA SER A 64 3.00 -8.52 24.81
C SER A 64 3.24 -9.98 24.39
N LEU A 65 3.38 -10.89 25.36
CA LEU A 65 3.51 -12.32 25.09
C LEU A 65 2.28 -12.90 24.38
N TYR A 66 1.08 -12.47 24.79
CA TYR A 66 -0.15 -12.86 24.13
C TYR A 66 -0.18 -12.38 22.67
N MET A 67 0.16 -11.11 22.41
CA MET A 67 0.19 -10.55 21.06
C MET A 67 1.15 -11.28 20.11
N LEU A 68 2.29 -11.77 20.61
CA LEU A 68 3.21 -12.59 19.81
C LEU A 68 2.60 -13.93 19.41
N LYS A 69 1.95 -14.62 20.35
CA LYS A 69 1.21 -15.87 20.07
C LYS A 69 0.05 -15.63 19.11
N ASP A 70 -0.68 -14.54 19.30
CA ASP A 70 -1.82 -14.17 18.46
C ASP A 70 -1.39 -13.84 17.03
N LEU A 71 -0.22 -13.21 16.85
CA LEU A 71 0.33 -13.02 15.51
C LEU A 71 0.63 -14.34 14.82
N GLN A 72 1.28 -15.28 15.51
CA GLN A 72 1.60 -16.58 14.93
C GLN A 72 0.32 -17.29 14.44
N ARG A 73 -0.73 -17.29 15.28
CA ARG A 73 -2.04 -17.83 14.90
C ARG A 73 -2.64 -17.12 13.69
N ASN A 74 -2.55 -15.80 13.63
CA ASN A 74 -3.06 -15.03 12.49
C ASN A 74 -2.26 -15.31 11.21
N ASN A 75 -0.95 -15.48 11.30
CA ASN A 75 -0.13 -15.90 10.16
C ASN A 75 -0.57 -17.27 9.63
N ASP A 76 -0.75 -18.25 10.52
CA ASP A 76 -1.17 -19.60 10.15
C ASP A 76 -2.58 -19.58 9.52
N PHE A 77 -3.53 -18.90 10.16
CA PHE A 77 -4.92 -18.85 9.70
C PHE A 77 -5.07 -18.07 8.39
N TRP A 78 -4.46 -16.89 8.29
CA TRP A 78 -4.59 -16.03 7.12
C TRP A 78 -3.53 -16.28 6.04
N LYS A 79 -2.63 -17.25 6.22
CA LYS A 79 -1.50 -17.52 5.32
C LYS A 79 -0.68 -16.26 5.05
N MET A 80 -0.11 -15.72 6.13
CA MET A 80 0.74 -14.53 6.12
C MET A 80 2.08 -14.81 6.79
N GLU A 81 3.05 -13.94 6.54
CA GLU A 81 4.41 -14.05 7.08
C GLU A 81 4.79 -12.77 7.83
N LEU A 82 3.91 -12.32 8.74
CA LEU A 82 4.13 -11.11 9.54
C LEU A 82 5.04 -11.43 10.74
N SER A 83 6.01 -10.58 11.02
CA SER A 83 6.97 -10.72 12.12
C SER A 83 7.19 -9.37 12.82
N PRO A 84 7.59 -9.34 14.10
CA PRO A 84 8.03 -8.09 14.73
C PRO A 84 9.27 -7.55 14.03
N PRO A 85 9.38 -6.23 13.79
CA PRO A 85 10.69 -5.62 13.69
C PRO A 85 11.48 -5.88 14.99
N GLU A 86 12.78 -6.13 14.89
CA GLU A 86 13.65 -6.29 16.06
C GLU A 86 13.63 -5.04 16.94
N ASP A 87 13.70 -3.86 16.31
CA ASP A 87 13.67 -2.54 16.96
C ASP A 87 12.25 -2.06 17.34
N PHE A 88 11.22 -2.91 17.26
CA PHE A 88 9.82 -2.48 17.40
C PHE A 88 9.54 -1.71 18.70
N MET A 89 10.04 -2.20 19.84
CA MET A 89 9.84 -1.55 21.14
C MET A 89 10.57 -0.20 21.27
N LYS A 90 11.68 -0.03 20.54
CA LYS A 90 12.41 1.23 20.45
C LYS A 90 11.61 2.21 19.60
N TRP A 91 11.16 1.79 18.42
CA TRP A 91 10.39 2.64 17.51
C TRP A 91 9.08 3.14 18.11
N ILE A 92 8.33 2.31 18.84
CA ILE A 92 7.11 2.76 19.55
C ILE A 92 7.39 3.95 20.48
N LYS A 93 8.59 4.03 21.06
CA LYS A 93 8.97 5.06 22.04
C LYS A 93 9.60 6.29 21.38
N THR A 94 10.31 6.13 20.27
CA THR A 94 11.16 7.19 19.70
C THR A 94 10.66 7.73 18.37
N GLU A 95 9.87 6.95 17.64
CA GLU A 95 9.43 7.27 16.29
C GLU A 95 7.93 7.55 16.23
N THR A 96 7.53 8.24 15.17
CA THR A 96 6.13 8.42 14.80
C THR A 96 5.95 8.14 13.32
N SER A 97 4.84 7.49 13.01
CA SER A 97 4.39 7.18 11.66
C SER A 97 3.33 8.17 11.18
N ASP A 98 3.11 9.27 11.91
CA ASP A 98 2.16 10.34 11.53
C ASP A 98 2.43 10.88 10.12
N ASN A 99 3.69 11.02 9.73
CA ASN A 99 4.03 11.49 8.38
C ASN A 99 3.72 10.46 7.30
N ALA A 100 3.85 9.15 7.58
CA ALA A 100 3.38 8.11 6.67
C ALA A 100 1.86 8.16 6.53
N MET A 101 1.12 8.36 7.63
CA MET A 101 -0.34 8.51 7.59
C MET A 101 -0.78 9.77 6.83
N LYS A 102 -0.07 10.90 7.01
CA LYS A 102 -0.32 12.12 6.21
C LYS A 102 -0.05 11.90 4.72
N LEU A 103 1.00 11.17 4.37
CA LEU A 103 1.25 10.81 2.97
C LEU A 103 0.11 9.95 2.41
N LEU A 104 -0.37 8.96 3.16
CA LEU A 104 -1.54 8.17 2.74
C LEU A 104 -2.81 9.03 2.61
N LEU A 105 -3.00 10.07 3.43
CA LEU A 105 -4.10 11.03 3.25
C LEU A 105 -3.96 11.85 1.97
N VAL A 106 -2.75 12.31 1.64
CA VAL A 106 -2.48 13.00 0.36
C VAL A 106 -2.74 12.06 -0.81
N ILE A 107 -2.27 10.81 -0.74
CA ILE A 107 -2.53 9.79 -1.77
C ILE A 107 -4.03 9.50 -1.88
N GLN A 108 -4.75 9.36 -0.76
CA GLN A 108 -6.20 9.18 -0.78
C GLN A 108 -6.91 10.32 -1.52
N LYS A 109 -6.43 11.56 -1.38
CA LYS A 109 -7.03 12.75 -2.00
C LYS A 109 -6.67 12.88 -3.48
N GLU A 110 -5.39 12.71 -3.82
CA GLU A 110 -4.86 13.04 -5.15
C GLU A 110 -4.78 11.81 -6.08
N GLN A 111 -4.59 10.61 -5.52
CA GLN A 111 -4.41 9.35 -6.26
C GLN A 111 -5.08 8.16 -5.51
N PRO A 112 -6.42 8.18 -5.32
CA PRO A 112 -7.13 7.21 -4.48
C PRO A 112 -6.92 5.74 -4.88
N GLN A 113 -6.70 5.47 -6.18
CA GLN A 113 -6.39 4.14 -6.71
C GLN A 113 -5.08 3.55 -6.15
N GLU A 114 -4.18 4.41 -5.64
CA GLU A 114 -2.88 4.01 -5.09
C GLU A 114 -2.90 3.80 -3.58
N LEU A 115 -3.99 4.17 -2.92
CA LEU A 115 -4.09 4.17 -1.46
C LEU A 115 -3.88 2.75 -0.91
N GLU A 116 -4.53 1.76 -1.50
CA GLU A 116 -4.45 0.37 -1.05
C GLU A 116 -3.03 -0.19 -1.21
N THR A 117 -2.45 -0.06 -2.41
CA THR A 117 -1.11 -0.56 -2.72
C THR A 117 -0.06 0.13 -1.85
N THR A 118 -0.11 1.45 -1.72
CA THR A 118 0.83 2.19 -0.86
C THR A 118 0.71 1.78 0.60
N SER A 119 -0.51 1.64 1.12
CA SER A 119 -0.74 1.19 2.50
C SER A 119 -0.16 -0.21 2.73
N ARG A 120 -0.40 -1.12 1.78
CA ARG A 120 0.13 -2.49 1.79
C ARG A 120 1.65 -2.51 1.81
N GLU A 121 2.32 -1.71 0.96
CA GLU A 121 3.77 -1.67 0.91
C GLU A 121 4.40 -1.07 2.17
N PHE A 122 3.77 -0.05 2.79
CA PHE A 122 4.20 0.41 4.12
C PHE A 122 4.12 -0.70 5.18
N TRP A 123 3.05 -1.50 5.17
CA TRP A 123 2.91 -2.61 6.11
C TRP A 123 3.88 -3.76 5.86
N LYS A 124 4.11 -4.14 4.60
CA LYS A 124 5.12 -5.15 4.26
C LYS A 124 6.49 -4.70 4.74
N ARG A 125 6.84 -3.45 4.48
CA ARG A 125 8.12 -2.87 4.87
C ARG A 125 8.37 -2.99 6.38
N ILE A 126 7.39 -2.66 7.22
CA ILE A 126 7.55 -2.77 8.68
C ILE A 126 7.41 -4.21 9.18
N TRP A 127 6.35 -4.94 8.79
CA TRP A 127 5.97 -6.21 9.41
C TRP A 127 6.49 -7.46 8.70
N MET A 128 7.01 -7.36 7.48
CA MET A 128 7.62 -8.49 6.79
C MET A 128 9.12 -8.29 6.63
N GLU A 129 9.55 -7.06 6.35
CA GLU A 129 10.97 -6.75 6.12
C GLU A 129 11.68 -6.19 7.36
N GLY A 130 10.95 -5.81 8.41
CA GLY A 130 11.55 -5.22 9.62
C GLY A 130 12.21 -3.86 9.36
N LYS A 131 11.75 -3.09 8.36
CA LYS A 131 12.32 -1.81 7.93
C LYS A 131 11.45 -0.62 8.35
N PRO A 132 12.06 0.56 8.58
CA PRO A 132 11.34 1.74 9.07
C PRO A 132 10.44 2.40 8.01
N ILE A 133 9.47 3.17 8.50
CA ILE A 133 8.48 3.93 7.72
C ILE A 133 8.27 5.34 8.30
N PHE A 134 9.31 5.97 8.84
CA PHE A 134 9.16 7.16 9.68
C PHE A 134 9.67 8.43 9.00
N ARG A 135 10.59 8.29 8.04
CA ARG A 135 11.31 9.40 7.41
C ARG A 135 11.08 9.44 5.91
N ARG A 136 11.45 10.56 5.30
CA ARG A 136 11.24 10.82 3.87
C ARG A 136 11.89 9.75 3.01
N GLU A 137 13.09 9.31 3.38
CA GLU A 137 13.87 8.30 2.67
C GLU A 137 13.17 6.94 2.67
N ASP A 138 12.37 6.65 3.70
CA ASP A 138 11.54 5.44 3.73
C ASP A 138 10.33 5.56 2.80
N PHE A 139 9.73 6.75 2.74
CA PHE A 139 8.60 7.02 1.84
C PHE A 139 9.03 6.92 0.39
N GLU A 140 10.18 7.51 0.05
CA GLU A 140 10.75 7.45 -1.29
C GLU A 140 11.02 6.01 -1.71
N LYS A 141 11.47 5.12 -0.80
CA LYS A 141 11.61 3.68 -1.10
C LYS A 141 10.28 3.02 -1.42
N VAL A 142 9.23 3.28 -0.63
CA VAL A 142 7.91 2.69 -0.86
C VAL A 142 7.29 3.22 -2.15
N VAL A 143 7.33 4.53 -2.34
CA VAL A 143 6.73 5.20 -3.50
C VAL A 143 7.50 4.90 -4.79
N SER A 144 8.84 4.88 -4.76
CA SER A 144 9.64 4.52 -5.94
C SER A 144 9.37 3.10 -6.41
N MET A 145 9.19 2.13 -5.50
CA MET A 145 8.77 0.78 -5.88
C MET A 145 7.47 0.82 -6.69
N LEU A 146 6.47 1.58 -6.26
CA LEU A 146 5.19 1.71 -7.00
C LEU A 146 5.40 2.24 -8.42
N TYR A 147 6.33 3.19 -8.62
CA TYR A 147 6.64 3.72 -9.95
C TYR A 147 7.49 2.75 -10.79
N ILE A 148 8.41 2.00 -10.17
CA ILE A 148 9.18 0.95 -10.86
C ILE A 148 8.24 -0.10 -11.46
N TRP A 149 7.25 -0.58 -10.69
CA TRP A 149 6.25 -1.52 -11.19
C TRP A 149 5.32 -0.95 -12.28
N LYS A 150 5.35 0.36 -12.51
CA LYS A 150 4.52 1.09 -13.48
C LYS A 150 5.31 1.72 -14.62
N THR A 151 6.59 1.39 -14.76
CA THR A 151 7.43 1.91 -15.84
C THR A 151 7.93 0.81 -16.78
N PRO A 152 8.09 1.11 -18.08
CA PRO A 152 7.88 2.40 -18.73
C PRO A 152 6.38 2.70 -18.99
N TRP A 153 5.98 3.93 -18.68
CA TRP A 153 4.66 4.51 -18.99
C TRP A 153 4.85 5.51 -20.13
N ILE A 154 4.20 5.27 -21.27
CA ILE A 154 4.32 6.07 -22.48
C ILE A 154 2.98 6.77 -22.70
N VAL A 155 2.98 8.11 -22.74
CA VAL A 155 1.79 8.93 -23.02
C VAL A 155 1.89 9.48 -24.43
N VAL A 156 0.87 9.23 -25.24
CA VAL A 156 0.74 9.70 -26.63
C VAL A 156 -0.49 10.59 -26.71
N HIS A 157 -0.30 11.86 -27.07
CA HIS A 157 -1.40 12.78 -27.37
C HIS A 157 -1.70 12.73 -28.87
N LYS A 158 -2.94 12.39 -29.24
CA LYS A 158 -3.38 12.35 -30.63
C LYS A 158 -4.80 12.92 -30.75
N ASP A 159 -5.02 13.81 -31.71
CA ASP A 159 -6.34 14.40 -32.00
C ASP A 159 -7.02 15.06 -30.78
N GLY A 160 -6.21 15.58 -29.84
CA GLY A 160 -6.69 16.18 -28.58
C GLY A 160 -7.00 15.17 -27.47
N GLU A 161 -6.86 13.87 -27.73
CA GLU A 161 -7.02 12.79 -26.75
C GLU A 161 -5.66 12.31 -26.19
N GLU A 162 -5.67 11.82 -24.95
CA GLU A 162 -4.51 11.21 -24.29
C GLU A 162 -4.65 9.68 -24.32
N HIS A 163 -3.63 9.00 -24.86
CA HIS A 163 -3.55 7.54 -24.88
C HIS A 163 -2.31 7.08 -24.13
N ALA A 164 -2.50 6.23 -23.12
CA ALA A 164 -1.42 5.73 -22.29
C ALA A 164 -1.11 4.25 -22.58
N PHE A 165 0.18 3.92 -22.62
CA PHE A 165 0.70 2.57 -22.86
C PHE A 165 1.70 2.18 -21.76
N PHE A 166 1.57 0.96 -21.24
CA PHE A 166 2.51 0.38 -20.28
C PHE A 166 3.34 -0.74 -20.92
N GLY A 167 4.66 -0.66 -20.77
CA GLY A 167 5.63 -1.62 -21.30
C GLY A 167 6.43 -1.09 -22.50
N SER A 168 7.67 -1.57 -22.67
CA SER A 168 8.54 -1.19 -23.79
C SER A 168 8.15 -1.86 -25.12
N ASP A 169 7.30 -2.87 -25.07
CA ASP A 169 6.82 -3.69 -26.19
C ASP A 169 5.60 -3.06 -26.91
N ARG A 170 5.18 -1.84 -26.53
CA ARG A 170 3.96 -1.20 -27.03
C ARG A 170 4.13 -0.35 -28.29
N LEU A 171 5.33 -0.24 -28.84
CA LEU A 171 5.62 0.61 -30.00
C LEU A 171 4.78 0.27 -31.23
N HIS A 172 4.38 -0.98 -31.41
CA HIS A 172 3.50 -1.39 -32.52
C HIS A 172 2.07 -0.84 -32.38
N LEU A 173 1.52 -0.81 -31.16
CA LEU A 173 0.21 -0.20 -30.88
C LEU A 173 0.28 1.32 -31.00
N ILE A 174 1.39 1.92 -30.55
CA ILE A 174 1.63 3.35 -30.70
C ILE A 174 1.70 3.72 -32.19
N GLY A 175 2.44 2.94 -33.00
CA GLY A 175 2.48 3.09 -34.46
C GLY A 175 1.08 3.05 -35.07
N HIS A 176 0.29 2.02 -34.76
CA HIS A 176 -1.09 1.91 -35.22
C HIS A 176 -1.94 3.13 -34.82
N LEU A 177 -1.84 3.56 -33.55
CA LEU A 177 -2.55 4.73 -33.04
C LEU A 177 -2.20 5.98 -33.87
N ILE A 178 -0.93 6.25 -34.15
CA ILE A 178 -0.50 7.43 -34.92
C ILE A 178 -0.54 7.24 -36.44
N GLY A 179 -1.10 6.13 -36.93
CA GLY A 179 -1.24 5.84 -38.36
C GLY A 179 0.07 5.50 -39.06
N HIS A 180 1.05 4.94 -38.36
CA HIS A 180 2.36 4.55 -38.87
C HIS A 180 2.60 3.05 -38.69
N GLU A 181 3.25 2.42 -39.67
CA GLU A 181 3.66 1.03 -39.56
C GLU A 181 4.84 0.87 -38.59
N PHE A 182 4.85 -0.22 -37.83
CA PHE A 182 5.93 -0.51 -36.91
C PHE A 182 7.14 -1.12 -37.63
N SER A 183 8.20 -0.34 -37.79
CA SER A 183 9.42 -0.73 -38.52
C SER A 183 10.40 -1.64 -37.75
N GLY A 184 9.96 -2.28 -36.67
CA GLY A 184 10.81 -3.15 -35.85
C GLY A 184 11.84 -2.39 -35.00
N GLY A 185 12.97 -3.05 -34.69
CA GLY A 185 13.95 -2.58 -33.70
C GLY A 185 14.90 -1.46 -34.15
N LEU A 186 14.88 -1.07 -35.44
CA LEU A 186 15.66 0.05 -35.98
C LEU A 186 17.15 0.10 -35.52
N THR A 187 17.81 -1.06 -35.48
CA THR A 187 19.14 -1.25 -34.87
C THR A 187 20.24 -0.42 -35.52
N GLN A 188 20.06 0.04 -36.76
CA GLN A 188 20.98 0.95 -37.44
C GLN A 188 21.13 2.31 -36.73
N PHE A 189 20.19 2.67 -35.85
CA PHE A 189 20.24 3.90 -35.06
C PHE A 189 20.68 3.66 -33.59
N ALA A 190 21.11 2.44 -33.23
CA ALA A 190 21.57 2.13 -31.89
C ALA A 190 22.85 2.95 -31.55
N LYS A 191 22.87 3.55 -30.35
CA LYS A 191 24.01 4.32 -29.82
C LYS A 191 24.61 3.71 -28.54
N LEU A 192 24.09 2.54 -28.15
CA LEU A 192 24.51 1.74 -27.00
C LEU A 192 24.92 0.36 -27.50
#